data_AF-A0A4R0GMC5-F1
#
_entry.id   AF-A0A4R0GMC5-F1
#
_cell.length_a   1.000
_cell.length_b   1.000
_cell.length_c   1.000
_cell.angle_alpha   90.00
_cell.angle_beta   90.00
_cell.angle_gamma   90.00
#
_symmetry.space_group_name_H-M   'P 1'
#
loop_
_entity.id
_entity.type
_entity.pdbx_description
1 polymer ?
#
loop_
_entity_poly.entity_id
_entity_poly.type
_entity_poly.pdbx_seq_one_letter_code
_entity_poly.pdbx_strand_id
1 'polypeptide(L)'
;MVFGIISAAVHVAAGAVLGQLAGGTIGLLVGAALGLLVGGVFGWAITSAGAYGPDPRGVFLFVVDHTWSLPNTLVGAVYLAVHLLFGHSLDRATSQHSCRVNVLEGVSPRYATTLGTVCAGSGPGIQRHEDVHIFQARLLGPLYIPLVVANYVLFTIAPVWLLYHDHTGAPINRFTRYFEIGVYPHVWNEAIAYRIQGTPPR
;
A
#
# COMPACT_ATOMS: atom_id res chain seq x y z
N MET A 1 18.11 -10.55 5.80
CA MET A 1 18.32 -10.24 7.24
C MET A 1 18.64 -8.77 7.46
N VAL A 2 19.71 -8.22 6.85
CA VAL A 2 20.11 -6.81 7.03
C VAL A 2 18.99 -5.81 6.71
N PHE A 3 18.31 -5.95 5.56
CA PHE A 3 17.21 -5.04 5.19
C PHE A 3 16.07 -4.99 6.22
N GLY A 4 15.69 -6.13 6.81
CA GLY A 4 14.64 -6.16 7.82
C GLY A 4 15.03 -5.42 9.11
N ILE A 5 16.28 -5.57 9.56
CA ILE A 5 16.79 -4.86 10.73
C ILE A 5 16.83 -3.36 10.48
N ILE A 6 17.35 -2.94 9.32
CA ILE A 6 17.39 -1.52 8.94
C ILE A 6 15.97 -0.96 8.84
N SER A 7 15.04 -1.70 8.22
CA SER A 7 13.65 -1.29 8.11
C SER A 7 13.02 -1.06 9.48
N ALA A 8 13.18 -2.00 10.41
CA ALA A 8 12.67 -1.86 11.77
C ALA A 8 13.25 -0.62 12.47
N ALA A 9 14.57 -0.39 12.37
CA ALA A 9 15.22 0.77 12.95
C ALA A 9 14.70 2.10 12.36
N VAL A 10 14.48 2.16 11.05
CA VAL A 10 13.89 3.34 10.38
C VAL A 10 12.47 3.61 10.90
N HIS A 11 11.66 2.57 11.11
CA HIS A 11 10.31 2.73 11.65
C HIS A 11 10.32 3.20 13.11
N VAL A 12 11.24 2.70 13.94
CA VAL A 12 11.42 3.20 15.32
C VAL A 12 11.78 4.68 15.30
N ALA A 13 12.75 5.07 14.48
CA ALA A 13 13.18 6.45 14.36
C ALA A 13 12.05 7.36 13.87
N ALA A 14 11.33 6.96 12.82
CA ALA A 14 10.20 7.70 12.28
C ALA A 14 9.09 7.86 13.32
N GLY A 15 8.72 6.77 14.01
CA GLY A 15 7.74 6.78 15.09
C GLY A 15 8.15 7.70 16.24
N ALA A 16 9.41 7.62 16.68
CA ALA A 16 9.95 8.47 17.74
C ALA A 16 9.90 9.97 17.38
N VAL A 17 10.30 10.33 16.15
CA VAL A 17 10.25 11.71 15.66
C VAL A 17 8.82 12.23 15.58
N LEU A 18 7.91 11.47 14.95
CA LEU A 18 6.50 11.87 14.84
C LEU A 18 5.84 11.99 16.22
N GLY A 19 6.14 11.04 17.12
CA GLY A 19 5.66 11.05 18.49
C GLY A 19 6.17 12.27 19.27
N GLN A 20 7.47 12.58 19.16
CA GLN A 20 8.05 13.76 19.79
C GLN A 20 7.37 15.05 19.33
N LEU A 21 7.10 15.18 18.02
CA LEU A 21 6.43 16.35 17.46
C LEU A 21 4.98 16.48 17.94
N ALA A 22 4.28 15.36 18.15
CA ALA A 22 2.88 15.35 18.57
C ALA A 22 2.66 15.52 20.09
N GLY A 23 3.60 15.05 20.92
CA GLY A 23 3.38 14.93 22.38
C GLY A 23 4.62 15.08 23.25
N GLY A 24 5.70 15.67 22.73
CA GLY A 24 6.96 15.83 23.48
C GLY A 24 7.58 14.49 23.87
N THR A 25 8.28 14.44 25.00
CA THR A 25 9.01 13.24 25.45
C THR A 25 8.13 12.00 25.62
N ILE A 26 6.90 12.16 26.13
CA ILE A 26 5.96 11.04 26.25
C ILE A 26 5.60 10.53 24.85
N GLY A 27 5.29 11.45 23.94
CA GLY A 27 5.01 11.12 22.55
C GLY A 27 6.17 10.41 21.87
N LEU A 28 7.42 10.81 22.12
CA LEU A 28 8.62 10.13 21.62
C LEU A 28 8.67 8.67 22.05
N LEU A 29 8.49 8.39 23.34
CA LEU A 29 8.55 7.03 23.87
C LEU A 29 7.44 6.15 23.29
N VAL A 30 6.22 6.69 23.26
CA VAL A 30 5.06 5.99 22.66
C VAL A 30 5.29 5.75 21.17
N GLY A 31 5.74 6.76 20.43
CA GLY A 31 6.02 6.69 19.01
C GLY A 31 7.14 5.69 18.68
N ALA A 32 8.21 5.67 19.47
CA ALA A 32 9.29 4.69 19.33
C ALA A 32 8.79 3.26 19.57
N ALA A 33 7.96 3.04 20.60
CA ALA A 33 7.38 1.74 20.91
C ALA A 33 6.44 1.25 19.79
N LEU A 34 5.58 2.12 19.26
CA LEU A 34 4.71 1.80 18.13
C LEU A 34 5.52 1.55 16.84
N GLY A 35 6.55 2.37 16.61
CA GLY A 35 7.49 2.20 15.50
C GLY A 35 8.23 0.86 15.58
N LEU A 36 8.62 0.41 16.78
CA LEU A 36 9.22 -0.90 17.00
C LEU A 36 8.23 -2.04 16.75
N LEU A 37 7.00 -1.90 17.23
CA LEU A 37 5.96 -2.93 17.05
C LEU A 37 5.67 -3.15 15.56
N VAL A 38 5.35 -2.07 14.84
CA VAL A 38 4.99 -2.14 13.42
C VAL A 38 6.22 -2.43 12.56
N GLY A 39 7.34 -1.74 12.83
CA GLY A 39 8.60 -1.92 12.12
C GLY A 39 9.24 -3.29 12.34
N GLY A 40 9.10 -3.87 13.53
CA GLY A 40 9.57 -5.21 13.84
C GLY A 40 8.83 -6.27 13.03
N VAL A 41 7.50 -6.17 12.97
CA VAL A 41 6.66 -7.07 12.15
C VAL A 41 7.01 -6.93 10.66
N PHE A 42 7.09 -5.70 10.16
CA PHE A 42 7.41 -5.45 8.75
C PHE A 42 8.84 -5.85 8.39
N GLY A 43 9.82 -5.57 9.25
CA GLY A 43 11.21 -5.98 9.08
C GLY A 43 11.39 -7.50 9.10
N TRP A 44 10.66 -8.20 9.96
CA TRP A 44 10.57 -9.67 9.94
C TRP A 44 9.97 -10.19 8.64
N ALA A 45 8.89 -9.58 8.15
CA ALA A 45 8.26 -9.97 6.89
C ALA A 45 9.22 -9.78 5.70
N ILE A 46 9.89 -8.62 5.61
CA ILE A 46 10.93 -8.36 4.60
C ILE A 46 12.00 -9.45 4.61
N THR A 47 12.50 -9.81 5.80
CA THR A 47 13.58 -10.78 5.93
C THR A 47 13.11 -12.19 5.61
N SER A 48 11.97 -12.61 6.18
CA SER A 48 11.45 -13.97 6.04
C SER A 48 10.91 -14.27 4.66
N ALA A 49 10.48 -13.25 3.91
CA ALA A 49 10.02 -13.37 2.55
C ALA A 49 11.10 -13.03 1.50
N GLY A 50 12.27 -12.54 1.91
CA GLY A 50 13.33 -12.14 0.99
C GLY A 50 12.90 -11.02 0.04
N ALA A 51 12.09 -10.07 0.52
CA ALA A 51 11.40 -9.10 -0.33
C ALA A 51 12.39 -8.26 -1.18
N TYR A 52 13.52 -7.87 -0.61
CA TYR A 52 14.59 -7.13 -1.30
C TYR A 52 15.80 -8.05 -1.53
N GLY A 53 16.24 -8.12 -2.78
CA GLY A 53 17.50 -8.77 -3.16
C GLY A 53 18.72 -7.89 -2.84
N PRO A 54 19.91 -8.48 -2.71
CA PRO A 54 21.16 -7.73 -2.53
C PRO A 54 21.67 -7.08 -3.82
N ASP A 55 20.93 -7.24 -4.92
CA ASP A 55 21.25 -6.63 -6.22
C ASP A 55 21.01 -5.11 -6.22
N PRO A 56 21.57 -4.36 -7.19
CA PRO A 56 21.45 -2.91 -7.24
C PRO A 56 20.01 -2.40 -7.23
N ARG A 57 19.07 -3.12 -7.88
CA ARG A 57 17.66 -2.74 -7.91
C ARG A 57 17.04 -2.93 -6.53
N GLY A 58 17.29 -4.06 -5.87
CA GLY A 58 16.82 -4.33 -4.52
C GLY A 58 17.29 -3.28 -3.52
N VAL A 59 18.59 -2.94 -3.54
CA VAL A 59 19.16 -1.88 -2.69
C VAL A 59 18.55 -0.52 -2.99
N PHE A 60 18.47 -0.14 -4.27
CA PHE A 60 17.92 1.15 -4.68
C PHE A 60 16.46 1.32 -4.24
N LEU A 61 15.61 0.33 -4.53
CA LEU A 61 14.20 0.38 -4.15
C LEU A 61 14.02 0.35 -2.63
N PHE A 62 14.84 -0.40 -1.90
CA PHE A 62 14.84 -0.36 -0.43
C PHE A 62 15.11 1.06 0.09
N VAL A 63 16.11 1.75 -0.47
CA VAL A 63 16.43 3.14 -0.09
C VAL A 63 15.26 4.06 -0.41
N VAL A 64 14.68 3.97 -1.60
CA VAL A 64 13.51 4.78 -1.98
C VAL A 64 12.35 4.56 -1.02
N ASP A 65 12.04 3.29 -0.70
CA ASP A 65 10.92 2.92 0.16
C ASP A 65 11.11 3.40 1.62
N HIS A 66 12.35 3.54 2.08
CA HIS A 66 12.68 3.93 3.46
C HIS A 66 13.18 5.38 3.59
N THR A 67 13.11 6.18 2.52
CA THR A 67 13.44 7.61 2.55
C THR A 67 12.33 8.42 1.90
N TRP A 68 12.27 8.44 0.57
CA TRP A 68 11.30 9.21 -0.20
C TRP A 68 9.86 8.70 -0.03
N SER A 69 9.64 7.39 -0.17
CA SER A 69 8.30 6.79 -0.03
C SER A 69 7.99 6.34 1.41
N LEU A 70 8.79 6.76 2.39
CA LEU A 70 8.67 6.31 3.79
C LEU A 70 7.24 6.44 4.34
N PRO A 71 6.48 7.53 4.13
CA PRO A 71 5.11 7.63 4.62
C PRO A 71 4.19 6.52 4.09
N ASN A 72 4.34 6.14 2.81
CA ASN A 72 3.54 5.05 2.23
C ASN A 72 3.98 3.70 2.79
N THR A 73 5.30 3.49 2.97
CA THR A 73 5.84 2.29 3.60
C THR A 73 5.34 2.13 5.04
N LEU A 74 5.26 3.20 5.83
CA LEU A 74 4.70 3.17 7.18
C LEU A 74 3.23 2.69 7.17
N VAL A 75 2.42 3.23 6.26
CA VAL A 75 1.01 2.82 6.11
C VAL A 75 0.91 1.35 5.68
N GLY A 76 1.74 0.91 4.74
CA GLY A 76 1.85 -0.50 4.34
C GLY A 76 2.25 -1.41 5.49
N ALA A 77 3.20 -0.99 6.33
CA ALA A 77 3.66 -1.76 7.49
C ALA A 77 2.54 -1.92 8.54
N VAL A 78 1.76 -0.86 8.81
CA VAL A 78 0.55 -0.94 9.65
C VAL A 78 -0.46 -1.90 9.04
N TYR A 79 -0.73 -1.77 7.74
CA TYR A 79 -1.65 -2.63 7.02
C TYR A 79 -1.27 -4.11 7.11
N LEU A 80 0.03 -4.41 6.96
CA LEU A 80 0.55 -5.76 7.15
C LEU A 80 0.33 -6.27 8.57
N ALA A 81 0.66 -5.47 9.58
CA ALA A 81 0.51 -5.85 10.98
C ALA A 81 -0.95 -6.18 11.31
N VAL A 82 -1.90 -5.42 10.78
CA VAL A 82 -3.33 -5.69 10.89
C VAL A 82 -3.69 -7.02 10.23
N HIS A 83 -3.25 -7.28 9.01
CA HIS A 83 -3.52 -8.55 8.32
C HIS A 83 -3.01 -9.76 9.10
N LEU A 84 -1.77 -9.69 9.60
CA LEU A 84 -1.18 -10.77 10.39
C LEU A 84 -1.92 -10.97 11.73
N LEU A 85 -2.42 -9.90 12.34
CA LEU A 85 -3.25 -9.98 13.55
C LEU A 85 -4.56 -10.75 13.30
N PHE A 86 -5.13 -10.65 12.10
CA PHE A 86 -6.30 -11.41 11.67
C PHE A 86 -5.99 -12.82 11.17
N GLY A 87 -4.75 -13.30 11.34
CA GLY A 87 -4.35 -14.66 10.98
C GLY A 87 -4.07 -14.86 9.49
N HIS A 88 -3.94 -13.77 8.72
CA HIS A 88 -3.55 -13.87 7.31
C HIS A 88 -2.07 -14.29 7.17
N SER A 89 -1.73 -14.85 6.03
CA SER A 89 -0.44 -15.47 5.79
C SER A 89 0.38 -14.72 4.73
N LEU A 90 1.69 -14.58 4.95
CA LEU A 90 2.56 -14.01 3.92
C LEU A 90 2.70 -14.96 2.73
N ASP A 91 2.53 -14.41 1.53
CA ASP A 91 2.91 -15.06 0.29
C ASP A 91 4.41 -14.84 0.02
N ARG A 92 5.22 -15.74 0.57
CA ARG A 92 6.69 -15.65 0.45
C ARG A 92 7.18 -15.85 -0.97
N ALA A 93 6.53 -16.74 -1.72
CA ALA A 93 6.92 -17.05 -3.09
C ALA A 93 6.77 -15.82 -3.98
N THR A 94 5.62 -15.11 -3.90
CA THR A 94 5.39 -13.90 -4.69
C THR A 94 6.17 -12.69 -4.17
N SER A 95 6.50 -12.66 -2.88
CA SER A 95 7.29 -11.58 -2.28
C SER A 95 8.77 -11.62 -2.64
N GLN A 96 9.34 -12.80 -2.83
CA GLN A 96 10.77 -12.96 -3.00
C GLN A 96 11.34 -12.11 -4.14
N HIS A 97 12.29 -11.22 -3.82
CA HIS A 97 12.94 -10.28 -4.74
C HIS A 97 12.01 -9.32 -5.52
N SER A 98 10.73 -9.27 -5.16
CA SER A 98 9.74 -8.41 -5.79
C SER A 98 9.83 -6.94 -5.33
N CYS A 99 10.59 -6.68 -4.25
CA CYS A 99 10.65 -5.39 -3.55
C CYS A 99 9.28 -4.98 -2.98
N ARG A 100 8.47 -5.96 -2.57
CA ARG A 100 7.20 -5.81 -1.85
C ARG A 100 6.96 -7.02 -0.95
N VAL A 101 6.06 -6.86 0.02
CA VAL A 101 5.56 -7.95 0.86
C VAL A 101 4.13 -8.27 0.43
N ASN A 102 3.86 -9.52 0.10
CA ASN A 102 2.55 -10.00 -0.31
C ASN A 102 1.92 -10.82 0.82
N VAL A 103 0.60 -10.68 0.95
CA VAL A 103 -0.28 -11.47 1.81
C VAL A 103 -1.21 -12.27 0.91
N LEU A 104 -1.39 -13.57 1.20
CA LEU A 104 -2.20 -14.47 0.38
C LEU A 104 -3.66 -14.00 0.35
N GLU A 105 -4.22 -13.71 1.51
CA GLU A 105 -5.60 -13.33 1.69
C GLU A 105 -5.79 -11.82 1.47
N GLY A 106 -6.79 -11.45 0.66
CA GLY A 106 -7.20 -10.06 0.44
C GLY A 106 -8.26 -9.59 1.44
N VAL A 107 -8.55 -8.29 1.42
CA VAL A 107 -9.68 -7.70 2.17
C VAL A 107 -11.02 -8.09 1.53
N SER A 108 -11.03 -8.34 0.23
CA SER A 108 -12.18 -8.81 -0.52
C SER A 108 -11.77 -9.98 -1.42
N PRO A 109 -12.63 -11.00 -1.59
CA PRO A 109 -12.36 -12.11 -2.51
C PRO A 109 -12.13 -11.68 -3.97
N ARG A 110 -12.50 -10.44 -4.33
CA ARG A 110 -12.49 -9.92 -5.70
C ARG A 110 -11.36 -8.94 -5.98
N TYR A 111 -10.69 -8.43 -4.96
CA TYR A 111 -9.75 -7.32 -5.09
C TYR A 111 -8.48 -7.61 -4.31
N ALA A 112 -7.34 -7.34 -4.95
CA ALA A 112 -6.14 -7.07 -4.20
C ALA A 112 -6.16 -5.62 -3.70
N THR A 113 -5.38 -5.33 -2.68
CA THR A 113 -5.20 -3.97 -2.19
C THR A 113 -3.76 -3.76 -1.80
N THR A 114 -3.16 -2.74 -2.38
CA THR A 114 -1.79 -2.34 -2.10
C THR A 114 -1.73 -1.01 -1.35
N LEU A 115 -1.08 -1.04 -0.19
CA LEU A 115 -0.71 0.16 0.57
C LEU A 115 0.81 0.18 0.75
N GLY A 116 1.44 1.22 0.20
CA GLY A 116 2.90 1.33 0.17
C GLY A 116 3.53 0.15 -0.57
N THR A 117 4.32 -0.64 0.15
CA THR A 117 5.03 -1.82 -0.36
C THR A 117 4.38 -3.14 0.05
N VAL A 118 3.14 -3.09 0.58
CA VAL A 118 2.40 -4.26 1.04
C VAL A 118 1.17 -4.47 0.17
N CYS A 119 1.05 -5.66 -0.42
CA CYS A 119 -0.08 -6.08 -1.23
C CYS A 119 -0.82 -7.23 -0.54
N ALA A 120 -2.13 -7.13 -0.39
CA ALA A 120 -2.96 -8.22 0.13
C ALA A 120 -3.92 -8.73 -0.96
N GLY A 121 -4.00 -10.05 -1.12
CA GLY A 121 -4.84 -10.70 -2.16
C GLY A 121 -4.04 -11.07 -3.40
N SER A 122 -3.04 -11.93 -3.28
CA SER A 122 -2.15 -12.27 -4.38
C SER A 122 -2.79 -13.18 -5.44
N GLY A 123 -2.68 -12.79 -6.72
CA GLY A 123 -3.10 -13.60 -7.86
C GLY A 123 -2.37 -13.19 -9.15
N PRO A 124 -1.99 -14.13 -10.06
CA PRO A 124 -1.12 -13.83 -11.20
C PRO A 124 -1.63 -12.74 -12.15
N GLY A 125 -2.96 -12.59 -12.27
CA GLY A 125 -3.59 -11.56 -13.10
C GLY A 125 -3.67 -10.18 -12.45
N ILE A 126 -3.57 -10.10 -11.13
CA ILE A 126 -3.78 -8.85 -10.35
C ILE A 126 -2.44 -8.17 -10.04
N GLN A 127 -1.34 -8.92 -9.96
CA GLN A 127 -0.07 -8.34 -9.51
C GLN A 127 0.49 -7.21 -10.38
N ARG A 128 0.21 -7.21 -11.69
CA ARG A 128 0.58 -6.10 -12.58
C ARG A 128 -0.15 -4.81 -12.25
N HIS A 129 -1.40 -4.90 -11.78
CA HIS A 129 -2.17 -3.75 -11.30
C HIS A 129 -1.53 -3.18 -10.04
N GLU A 130 -1.25 -4.06 -9.08
CA GLU A 130 -0.65 -3.69 -7.81
C GLU A 130 0.75 -3.08 -7.98
N ASP A 131 1.54 -3.57 -8.94
CA ASP A 131 2.84 -2.99 -9.28
C ASP A 131 2.73 -1.51 -9.71
N VAL A 132 1.62 -1.11 -10.33
CA VAL A 132 1.36 0.29 -10.70
C VAL A 132 1.18 1.14 -9.46
N HIS A 133 0.44 0.66 -8.45
CA HIS A 133 0.26 1.40 -7.20
C HIS A 133 1.57 1.58 -6.42
N ILE A 134 2.41 0.54 -6.40
CA ILE A 134 3.74 0.66 -5.79
C ILE A 134 4.60 1.66 -6.55
N PHE A 135 4.57 1.62 -7.89
CA PHE A 135 5.28 2.60 -8.70
C PHE A 135 4.77 4.03 -8.45
N GLN A 136 3.44 4.23 -8.42
CA GLN A 136 2.83 5.52 -8.10
C GLN A 136 3.25 6.01 -6.70
N ALA A 137 3.28 5.13 -5.69
CA ALA A 137 3.75 5.44 -4.34
C ALA A 137 5.24 5.82 -4.31
N ARG A 138 6.08 5.15 -5.08
CA ARG A 138 7.51 5.46 -5.19
C ARG A 138 7.76 6.75 -5.96
N LEU A 139 6.99 7.00 -7.00
CA LEU A 139 7.12 8.20 -7.83
C LEU A 139 6.71 9.45 -7.05
N LEU A 140 5.51 9.43 -6.46
CA LEU A 140 4.92 10.59 -5.77
C LEU A 140 5.39 10.72 -4.31
N GLY A 141 6.03 9.69 -3.77
CA GLY A 141 6.62 9.70 -2.43
C GLY A 141 5.61 10.12 -1.37
N PRO A 142 5.90 11.12 -0.52
CA PRO A 142 5.02 11.52 0.58
C PRO A 142 3.62 11.99 0.13
N LEU A 143 3.47 12.40 -1.13
CA LEU A 143 2.21 12.94 -1.65
C LEU A 143 1.25 11.88 -2.18
N TYR A 144 1.68 10.63 -2.37
CA TYR A 144 0.84 9.59 -2.99
C TYR A 144 -0.49 9.39 -2.26
N ILE A 145 -0.46 8.96 -0.99
CA ILE A 145 -1.69 8.72 -0.21
C ILE A 145 -2.55 9.99 -0.10
N PRO A 146 -2.02 11.18 0.24
CA PRO A 146 -2.82 12.41 0.24
C PRO A 146 -3.54 12.69 -1.08
N LEU A 147 -2.86 12.50 -2.23
CA LEU A 147 -3.45 12.73 -3.55
C LEU A 147 -4.50 11.68 -3.92
N VAL A 148 -4.29 10.41 -3.54
CA VAL A 148 -5.29 9.35 -3.70
C VAL A 148 -6.54 9.69 -2.88
N VAL A 149 -6.38 9.97 -1.59
CA VAL A 149 -7.50 10.33 -0.69
C VAL A 149 -8.24 11.57 -1.20
N ALA A 150 -7.52 12.63 -1.58
CA ALA A 150 -8.12 13.84 -2.11
C ALA A 150 -8.93 13.56 -3.39
N ASN A 151 -8.44 12.69 -4.27
CA ASN A 151 -9.17 12.33 -5.47
C ASN A 151 -10.41 11.48 -5.17
N TYR A 152 -10.34 10.52 -4.24
CA TYR A 152 -11.51 9.79 -3.76
C TYR A 152 -12.58 10.72 -3.20
N VAL A 153 -12.20 11.68 -2.35
CA VAL A 153 -13.12 12.68 -1.78
C VAL A 153 -13.74 13.53 -2.89
N LEU A 154 -12.92 14.06 -3.79
CA LEU A 154 -13.40 14.89 -4.90
C LEU A 154 -14.37 14.11 -5.79
N PHE A 155 -14.05 12.88 -6.18
CA PHE A 155 -14.88 12.09 -7.10
C PHE A 155 -16.12 11.51 -6.41
N THR A 156 -16.11 11.42 -5.09
CA THR A 156 -17.30 11.10 -4.29
C THR A 156 -18.28 12.28 -4.24
N ILE A 157 -17.78 13.50 -4.02
CA ILE A 157 -18.61 14.70 -3.82
C ILE A 157 -19.00 15.36 -5.15
N ALA A 158 -18.06 15.43 -6.09
CA ALA A 158 -18.20 16.04 -7.41
C ALA A 158 -17.91 14.98 -8.50
N PRO A 159 -18.88 14.09 -8.79
CA PRO A 159 -18.66 12.92 -9.64
C PRO A 159 -18.61 13.27 -11.13
N VAL A 160 -17.58 14.01 -11.55
CA VAL A 160 -17.33 14.38 -12.95
C VAL A 160 -17.18 13.16 -13.86
N TRP A 161 -16.85 12.00 -13.29
CA TRP A 161 -16.79 10.73 -13.98
C TRP A 161 -18.15 10.25 -14.51
N LEU A 162 -19.27 10.73 -13.99
CA LEU A 162 -20.60 10.45 -14.56
C LEU A 162 -20.73 10.91 -16.03
N LEU A 163 -19.90 11.87 -16.46
CA LEU A 163 -19.92 12.38 -17.84
C LEU A 163 -19.37 11.37 -18.85
N TYR A 164 -18.55 10.41 -18.41
CA TYR A 164 -17.89 9.43 -19.30
C TYR A 164 -17.99 7.98 -18.77
N HIS A 165 -18.80 7.76 -17.74
CA HIS A 165 -19.13 6.43 -17.21
C HIS A 165 -19.94 5.60 -18.20
N ASP A 166 -19.71 4.29 -18.24
CA ASP A 166 -20.52 3.36 -19.04
C ASP A 166 -21.85 3.05 -18.33
N HIS A 167 -22.83 3.93 -18.54
CA HIS A 167 -24.17 3.80 -17.95
C HIS A 167 -24.93 2.57 -18.43
N THR A 168 -24.55 1.99 -19.59
CA THR A 168 -25.26 0.84 -20.18
C THR A 168 -24.65 -0.48 -19.70
N GLY A 169 -23.33 -0.61 -19.77
CA GLY A 169 -22.62 -1.83 -19.37
C GLY A 169 -22.36 -1.94 -17.87
N ALA A 170 -22.39 -0.83 -17.13
CA ALA A 170 -22.14 -0.79 -15.68
C ALA A 170 -23.16 0.14 -14.97
N PRO A 171 -24.46 -0.21 -14.94
CA PRO A 171 -25.48 0.67 -14.37
C PRO A 171 -25.31 0.84 -12.85
N ILE A 172 -25.41 2.10 -12.39
CA ILE A 172 -25.38 2.47 -10.98
C ILE A 172 -26.81 2.45 -10.45
N ASN A 173 -27.23 1.29 -9.97
CA ASN A 173 -28.60 1.05 -9.49
C ASN A 173 -28.71 0.87 -7.97
N ARG A 174 -27.60 0.99 -7.24
CA ARG A 174 -27.55 0.90 -5.78
C ARG A 174 -26.38 1.72 -5.22
N PHE A 175 -26.50 2.11 -3.96
CA PHE A 175 -25.49 2.92 -3.26
C PHE A 175 -24.10 2.28 -3.30
N THR A 176 -23.97 0.96 -3.09
CA THR A 176 -22.65 0.31 -3.14
C THR A 176 -22.01 0.36 -4.53
N ARG A 177 -22.82 0.27 -5.60
CA ARG A 177 -22.33 0.37 -6.98
C ARG A 177 -21.81 1.76 -7.32
N TYR A 178 -22.33 2.80 -6.69
CA TYR A 178 -21.76 4.14 -6.83
C TYR A 178 -20.28 4.15 -6.47
N PHE A 179 -19.86 3.39 -5.46
CA PHE A 179 -18.45 3.28 -5.07
C PHE A 179 -17.73 2.21 -5.88
N GLU A 180 -18.27 0.99 -5.99
CA GLU A 180 -17.59 -0.17 -6.58
C GLU A 180 -17.29 -0.01 -8.08
N ILE A 181 -18.23 0.57 -8.85
CA ILE A 181 -18.12 0.71 -10.31
C ILE A 181 -18.16 2.17 -10.78
N GLY A 182 -18.51 3.10 -9.88
CA GLY A 182 -18.43 4.54 -10.11
C GLY A 182 -17.12 5.11 -9.60
N VAL A 183 -17.05 5.55 -8.34
CA VAL A 183 -15.88 6.25 -7.79
C VAL A 183 -14.58 5.45 -7.95
N TYR A 184 -14.56 4.18 -7.53
CA TYR A 184 -13.35 3.35 -7.45
C TYR A 184 -12.62 3.24 -8.80
N PRO A 185 -13.21 2.75 -9.91
CA PRO A 185 -12.47 2.62 -11.17
C PRO A 185 -12.11 3.96 -11.84
N HIS A 186 -12.70 5.07 -11.39
CA HIS A 186 -12.52 6.38 -12.01
C HIS A 186 -11.51 7.27 -11.30
N VAL A 187 -11.12 6.99 -10.05
CA VAL A 187 -10.00 7.71 -9.43
C VAL A 187 -8.71 7.47 -10.22
N TRP A 188 -7.86 8.48 -10.32
CA TRP A 188 -6.74 8.49 -11.26
C TRP A 188 -5.78 7.31 -11.04
N ASN A 189 -5.56 6.89 -9.79
CA ASN A 189 -4.62 5.83 -9.46
C ASN A 189 -5.11 4.47 -9.99
N GLU A 190 -6.39 4.17 -9.78
CA GLU A 190 -7.07 2.96 -10.28
C GLU A 190 -7.23 3.02 -11.80
N ALA A 191 -7.66 4.15 -12.36
CA ALA A 191 -7.86 4.31 -13.79
C ALA A 191 -6.57 4.08 -14.59
N ILE A 192 -5.42 4.52 -14.06
CA ILE A 192 -4.11 4.23 -14.67
C ILE A 192 -3.75 2.75 -14.52
N ALA A 193 -3.97 2.15 -13.34
CA ALA A 193 -3.66 0.74 -13.10
C ALA A 193 -4.49 -0.18 -14.00
N TYR A 194 -5.79 0.12 -14.20
CA TYR A 194 -6.64 -0.58 -15.15
C TYR A 194 -6.15 -0.45 -16.58
N ARG A 195 -5.72 0.73 -17.05
CA ARG A 195 -5.17 0.86 -18.41
C ARG A 195 -3.97 -0.06 -18.69
N ILE A 196 -3.22 -0.46 -17.65
CA ILE A 196 -2.07 -1.35 -17.77
C ILE A 196 -2.48 -2.83 -17.64
N GLN A 197 -3.42 -3.16 -16.76
CA GLN A 197 -3.87 -4.53 -16.52
C GLN A 197 -4.94 -5.02 -17.51
N GLY A 198 -5.89 -4.17 -17.91
CA GLY A 198 -7.06 -4.53 -18.72
C GLY A 198 -8.36 -3.81 -18.30
N THR A 199 -9.50 -4.48 -18.42
CA THR A 199 -10.81 -3.85 -18.13
C THR A 199 -11.12 -3.82 -16.63
N PRO A 200 -11.66 -2.71 -16.09
CA PRO A 200 -12.12 -2.64 -14.70
C PRO A 200 -13.27 -3.63 -14.42
N PRO A 201 -13.52 -3.96 -13.14
CA PRO A 201 -14.67 -4.74 -12.72
C PRO A 201 -15.99 -4.12 -13.21
N ARG A 202 -16.98 -4.95 -13.55
CA ARG A 202 -18.32 -4.58 -14.04
C ARG A 202 -19.42 -5.00 -13.06
#